data_AF-A0A0W0RF29-F1
#
_entry.id   AF-A0A0W0RF29-F1
#
_cell.length_a   1.000
_cell.length_b   1.000
_cell.length_c   1.000
_cell.angle_alpha   90.00
_cell.angle_beta   90.00
_cell.angle_gamma   90.00
#
_symmetry.space_group_name_H-M   'P 1'
#
loop_
_entity.id
_entity.type
_entity.pdbx_description
1 polymer ?
#
loop_
_entity_poly.entity_id
_entity_poly.type
_entity_poly.pdbx_seq_one_letter_code
_entity_poly.pdbx_strand_id
1 'polypeptide(L)'
;MTKYIALKIQHNSLLQVGLVCLFWLSSVLIVHFLKLPFSGGIFGLGMVLLLLATKRLTLNLIKNGAELILRDMLLFFIPAVLAVLEHHELIGLLGLKILFVILLSTLCVMLVTAIVVDYFYRRTNRAKPHSF
;
A
#
# COMPACT_ATOMS: atom_id res chain seq x y z
N MET A 1 5.50 28.21 -8.89
CA MET A 1 4.12 27.98 -8.35
C MET A 1 3.93 26.62 -7.69
N THR A 2 4.38 25.50 -8.27
CA THR A 2 4.15 24.12 -7.75
C THR A 2 4.67 23.86 -6.33
N LYS A 3 5.82 24.46 -5.96
CA LYS A 3 6.40 24.35 -4.60
C LYS A 3 5.57 25.06 -3.50
N TYR A 4 4.85 26.13 -3.84
CA TYR A 4 4.02 26.88 -2.88
C TYR A 4 2.78 26.07 -2.45
N ILE A 5 2.18 25.33 -3.38
CA ILE A 5 1.05 24.44 -3.12
C ILE A 5 1.50 23.26 -2.23
N ALA A 6 2.68 22.71 -2.51
CA ALA A 6 3.28 21.64 -1.73
C ALA A 6 3.53 22.02 -0.26
N LEU A 7 3.98 23.25 0.01
CA LEU A 7 4.19 23.74 1.39
C LEU A 7 2.86 23.95 2.13
N LYS A 8 1.81 24.44 1.46
CA LYS A 8 0.49 24.63 2.08
C LYS A 8 -0.22 23.30 2.41
N ILE A 9 -0.03 22.29 1.56
CA ILE A 9 -0.54 20.93 1.78
C ILE A 9 0.23 20.22 2.92
N GLN A 10 1.51 20.56 3.12
CA GLN A 10 2.30 19.98 4.20
C GLN A 10 1.77 20.34 5.60
N HIS A 11 1.10 21.49 5.74
CA HIS A 11 0.58 21.97 7.02
C HIS A 11 -0.77 21.37 7.42
N ASN A 12 -1.59 20.95 6.44
CA ASN A 12 -2.95 20.47 6.68
C ASN A 12 -3.07 18.97 6.35
N SER A 13 -2.92 18.11 7.34
CA SER A 13 -3.07 16.65 7.19
C SER A 13 -4.41 16.25 6.54
N LEU A 14 -5.48 17.03 6.75
CA LEU A 14 -6.78 16.84 6.10
C LEU A 14 -6.75 17.01 4.58
N LEU A 15 -5.96 17.95 4.05
CA LEU A 15 -5.80 18.11 2.60
C LEU A 15 -5.01 16.95 2.00
N GLN A 16 -4.06 16.40 2.74
CA GLN A 16 -3.32 15.20 2.31
C GLN A 16 -4.24 13.98 2.23
N VAL A 17 -5.11 13.80 3.24
CA VAL A 17 -6.16 12.77 3.22
C VAL A 17 -7.08 12.95 2.02
N GLY A 18 -7.55 14.18 1.79
CA GLY A 18 -8.37 14.50 0.62
C GLY A 18 -7.68 14.15 -0.70
N LEU A 19 -6.39 14.41 -0.82
CA LEU A 19 -5.59 14.04 -2.00
C LEU A 19 -5.53 12.52 -2.19
N VAL A 20 -5.25 11.76 -1.13
CA VAL A 20 -5.21 10.28 -1.17
C VAL A 20 -6.58 9.72 -1.57
N CYS A 21 -7.68 10.24 -1.02
CA CYS A 21 -9.03 9.87 -1.42
C CYS A 21 -9.30 10.18 -2.90
N LEU A 22 -8.85 11.33 -3.41
CA LEU A 22 -9.02 11.73 -4.81
C LEU A 22 -8.27 10.80 -5.77
N PHE A 23 -7.04 10.40 -5.40
CA PHE A 23 -6.27 9.39 -6.13
C PHE A 23 -6.98 8.04 -6.13
N TRP A 24 -7.49 7.60 -4.97
CA TRP A 24 -8.23 6.35 -4.88
C TRP A 24 -9.49 6.38 -5.74
N LEU A 25 -10.29 7.47 -5.67
CA LEU A 25 -11.50 7.63 -6.47
C LEU A 25 -11.21 7.60 -7.97
N SER A 26 -10.16 8.31 -8.39
CA SER A 26 -9.70 8.31 -9.78
C SER A 26 -9.31 6.91 -10.23
N SER A 27 -8.59 6.17 -9.38
CA SER A 27 -8.15 4.80 -9.65
C SER A 27 -9.32 3.84 -9.78
N VAL A 28 -10.33 3.94 -8.91
CA VAL A 28 -11.56 3.16 -8.98
C VAL A 28 -12.32 3.46 -10.28
N LEU A 29 -12.46 4.74 -10.63
CA LEU A 29 -13.15 5.15 -11.85
C LEU A 29 -12.43 4.59 -13.09
N ILE A 30 -11.11 4.70 -13.15
CA ILE A 30 -10.29 4.17 -14.25
C ILE A 30 -10.43 2.65 -14.35
N VAL A 31 -10.30 1.92 -13.23
CA VAL A 31 -10.44 0.45 -13.19
C VAL A 31 -11.83 0.01 -13.65
N HIS A 32 -12.87 0.75 -13.24
CA HIS A 32 -14.24 0.48 -13.64
C HIS A 32 -14.46 0.72 -15.15
N PHE A 33 -13.91 1.82 -15.69
CA PHE A 33 -13.95 2.10 -17.13
C PHE A 33 -13.17 1.07 -17.96
N LEU A 34 -11.98 0.66 -17.49
CA LEU A 34 -11.14 -0.34 -18.17
C LEU A 34 -11.58 -1.79 -17.92
N LYS A 35 -12.61 -2.04 -17.07
CA LYS A 35 -13.04 -3.38 -16.63
C LYS A 35 -11.88 -4.27 -16.18
N LEU A 36 -10.91 -3.70 -15.46
CA LEU A 36 -9.75 -4.44 -14.99
C LEU A 36 -10.14 -5.36 -13.83
N PRO A 37 -9.63 -6.60 -13.77
CA PRO A 37 -9.94 -7.57 -12.71
C PRO A 37 -9.30 -7.24 -11.34
N PHE A 38 -8.60 -6.10 -11.23
CA PHE A 38 -7.86 -5.72 -10.03
C PHE A 38 -8.65 -4.72 -9.19
N SER A 39 -8.46 -4.76 -7.86
CA SER A 39 -9.01 -3.74 -6.97
C SER A 39 -8.43 -2.35 -7.29
N GLY A 40 -9.27 -1.31 -7.24
CA GLY A 40 -8.85 0.08 -7.43
C GLY A 40 -7.71 0.51 -6.50
N GLY A 41 -7.55 -0.14 -5.34
CA GLY A 41 -6.42 0.10 -4.43
C GLY A 41 -5.06 -0.29 -5.02
N ILE A 42 -4.97 -1.41 -5.74
CA ILE A 42 -3.72 -1.88 -6.37
C ILE A 42 -3.31 -0.92 -7.48
N PHE A 43 -4.27 -0.49 -8.29
CA PHE A 43 -4.03 0.50 -9.34
C PHE A 43 -3.64 1.86 -8.75
N GLY A 44 -4.30 2.29 -7.67
CA GLY A 44 -3.97 3.53 -6.97
C GLY A 44 -2.56 3.51 -6.38
N LEU A 45 -2.12 2.39 -5.80
CA LEU A 45 -0.74 2.21 -5.37
C LEU A 45 0.23 2.41 -6.54
N GLY A 46 -0.02 1.77 -7.68
CA GLY A 46 0.80 1.92 -8.89
C GLY A 46 0.84 3.36 -9.40
N MET A 47 -0.29 4.06 -9.41
CA MET A 47 -0.39 5.45 -9.84
C MET A 47 0.41 6.39 -8.93
N VAL A 48 0.27 6.25 -7.62
CA VAL A 48 1.03 7.05 -6.64
C VAL A 48 2.53 6.75 -6.75
N LEU A 49 2.90 5.47 -6.91
CA LEU A 49 4.29 5.06 -7.11
C LEU A 49 4.90 5.68 -8.37
N LEU A 50 4.18 5.69 -9.50
CA LEU A 50 4.62 6.33 -10.74
C LEU A 50 4.81 7.84 -10.57
N LEU A 51 3.90 8.51 -9.87
CA LEU A 51 4.04 9.94 -9.57
C LEU A 51 5.25 10.23 -8.69
N LEU A 52 5.53 9.34 -7.74
CA LEU A 52 6.69 9.43 -6.86
C LEU A 52 8.00 9.18 -7.62
N ALA A 53 8.02 8.19 -8.52
CA ALA A 53 9.14 7.90 -9.40
C ALA A 53 9.43 9.08 -10.35
N THR A 54 8.38 9.77 -10.84
CA THR A 54 8.51 10.96 -11.69
C THR A 54 8.91 12.23 -10.91
N LYS A 55 9.12 12.13 -9.58
CA LYS A 55 9.40 13.25 -8.65
C LYS A 55 8.39 14.42 -8.71
N ARG A 56 7.20 14.19 -9.30
CA ARG A 56 6.12 15.19 -9.33
C ARG A 56 5.45 15.33 -7.98
N LEU A 57 5.53 14.29 -7.15
CA LEU A 57 4.96 14.22 -5.82
C LEU A 57 6.07 13.90 -4.82
N THR A 58 6.18 14.68 -3.74
CA THR A 58 7.15 14.41 -2.66
C THR A 58 6.47 13.55 -1.59
N LEU A 59 7.18 12.53 -1.08
CA LEU A 59 6.71 11.66 0.01
C LEU A 59 6.13 12.44 1.21
N ASN A 60 6.73 13.59 1.54
CA ASN A 60 6.28 14.45 2.63
C ASN A 60 4.84 14.97 2.49
N LEU A 61 4.27 15.02 1.28
CA LEU A 61 2.90 15.49 1.05
C LEU A 61 1.84 14.40 1.30
N ILE A 62 2.23 13.13 1.36
CA ILE A 62 1.29 12.02 1.60
C ILE A 62 1.51 11.42 2.98
N LYS A 63 2.75 11.44 3.48
CA LYS A 63 3.15 10.77 4.72
C LYS A 63 2.26 11.15 5.92
N ASN A 64 2.03 12.44 6.16
CA ASN A 64 1.26 12.87 7.34
C ASN A 64 -0.23 12.52 7.23
N GLY A 65 -0.81 12.64 6.04
CA GLY A 65 -2.20 12.22 5.77
C GLY A 65 -2.39 10.70 5.87
N ALA A 66 -1.44 9.93 5.35
CA ALA A 66 -1.45 8.47 5.46
C ALA A 66 -1.31 8.02 6.92
N GLU A 67 -0.41 8.63 7.71
CA GLU A 67 -0.29 8.33 9.15
C GLU A 67 -1.56 8.66 9.92
N LEU A 68 -2.29 9.71 9.54
CA LEU A 68 -3.58 10.06 10.14
C LEU A 68 -4.62 8.96 9.84
N ILE A 69 -4.78 8.54 8.59
CA ILE A 69 -5.68 7.43 8.21
C ILE A 69 -5.27 6.13 8.91
N LEU A 70 -3.96 5.89 9.04
CA LEU A 70 -3.44 4.68 9.69
C LEU A 70 -3.69 4.67 11.19
N ARG A 71 -3.73 5.84 11.84
CA ARG A 71 -4.19 5.97 13.23
C ARG A 71 -5.66 5.63 13.36
N ASP A 72 -6.48 6.10 12.43
CA ASP A 72 -7.92 5.82 12.42
C ASP A 72 -8.26 4.38 11.96
N MET A 73 -7.35 3.68 11.25
CA MET A 73 -7.51 2.26 10.92
C MET A 73 -7.77 1.39 12.15
N LEU A 74 -7.17 1.70 13.30
CA LEU A 74 -7.41 0.97 14.54
C LEU A 74 -8.89 1.02 14.96
N LEU A 75 -9.53 2.18 14.75
CA LEU A 75 -10.94 2.40 15.04
C LEU A 75 -11.84 1.60 14.08
N PHE A 76 -11.46 1.48 12.81
CA PHE A 76 -12.16 0.63 11.83
C PHE A 76 -11.94 -0.87 12.05
N PHE A 77 -10.85 -1.28 12.68
CA PHE A 77 -10.61 -2.68 13.03
C PHE A 77 -11.55 -3.17 14.12
N ILE A 78 -11.97 -2.32 15.07
CA ILE A 78 -12.85 -2.72 16.17
C ILE A 78 -14.18 -3.30 15.64
N PRO A 79 -14.96 -2.59 14.79
CA PRO A 79 -16.18 -3.16 14.20
C PRO A 79 -15.93 -4.39 13.33
N ALA A 80 -14.84 -4.39 12.55
CA ALA A 80 -14.50 -5.50 11.66
C ALA A 80 -14.21 -6.79 12.44
N VAL A 81 -13.44 -6.71 13.54
CA VAL A 81 -13.14 -7.86 14.38
C VAL A 81 -14.40 -8.37 15.09
N LEU A 82 -15.25 -7.48 15.60
CA LEU A 82 -16.53 -7.86 16.22
C LEU A 82 -17.43 -8.63 15.25
N ALA A 83 -17.58 -8.14 14.01
CA ALA A 83 -18.36 -8.82 12.98
C ALA A 83 -17.81 -10.22 12.64
N VAL A 84 -16.48 -10.39 12.64
CA VAL A 84 -15.87 -11.71 12.41
C VAL A 84 -16.10 -12.65 13.59
N LEU A 85 -16.06 -12.14 14.83
CA LEU A 85 -16.23 -12.96 16.04
C LEU A 85 -17.67 -13.51 16.18
N GLU A 86 -18.68 -12.81 15.68
CA GLU A 86 -20.07 -13.31 15.64
C GLU A 86 -20.23 -14.53 14.71
N HIS A 87 -19.35 -14.69 13.73
CA HIS A 87 -19.32 -15.85 12.84
C HIS A 87 -18.51 -17.00 13.45
N HIS A 88 -19.12 -17.74 14.37
CA HIS A 88 -18.50 -18.88 15.07
C HIS A 88 -17.87 -19.95 14.15
N GLU A 89 -18.35 -20.11 12.92
CA GLU A 89 -17.76 -21.03 11.93
C GLU A 89 -16.33 -20.64 11.51
N LEU A 90 -16.01 -19.34 11.51
CA LEU A 90 -14.69 -18.82 11.18
C LEU A 90 -13.67 -18.98 12.31
N ILE A 91 -14.11 -19.25 13.55
CA ILE A 91 -13.22 -19.45 14.71
C ILE A 91 -12.88 -20.95 14.91
N GLY A 92 -13.63 -21.85 14.27
CA GLY A 92 -13.39 -23.30 14.32
C GLY A 92 -12.21 -23.78 13.46
N LEU A 93 -12.26 -25.06 13.08
CA LEU A 93 -11.25 -25.70 12.21
C LEU A 93 -11.04 -24.98 10.86
N LEU A 94 -12.09 -24.35 10.31
CA LEU A 94 -11.98 -23.57 9.08
C LEU A 94 -11.10 -22.33 9.28
N GLY A 95 -11.24 -21.62 10.40
CA GLY A 95 -10.38 -20.51 10.78
C GLY A 95 -8.93 -20.89 10.87
N LEU A 96 -8.64 -22.01 11.55
CA LEU A 96 -7.27 -22.51 11.68
C LEU A 96 -6.66 -22.85 10.32
N LYS A 97 -7.43 -23.48 9.43
CA LYS A 97 -6.99 -23.80 8.06
C LYS A 97 -6.71 -22.53 7.26
N ILE A 98 -7.58 -21.53 7.33
CA ILE A 98 -7.40 -20.24 6.65
C ILE A 98 -6.16 -19.52 7.19
N LEU A 99 -6.01 -19.45 8.52
CA LEU A 99 -4.86 -18.82 9.17
C LEU A 99 -3.55 -19.48 8.75
N PHE A 100 -3.52 -20.81 8.71
CA PHE A 100 -2.34 -21.56 8.25
C PHE A 100 -2.00 -21.25 6.78
N VAL A 101 -3.01 -21.23 5.89
CA VAL A 101 -2.81 -20.89 4.47
C VAL A 101 -2.33 -19.45 4.30
N ILE A 102 -2.88 -18.49 5.05
CA ILE A 102 -2.48 -17.08 5.00
C ILE A 102 -1.03 -16.93 5.48
N LEU A 103 -0.67 -17.53 6.62
CA LEU A 103 0.71 -17.47 7.13
C LEU A 103 1.69 -18.08 6.14
N LEU A 104 1.40 -19.28 5.64
CA LEU A 104 2.30 -19.99 4.74
C LEU A 104 2.46 -19.24 3.41
N SER A 105 1.36 -18.74 2.84
CA SER A 105 1.41 -17.95 1.60
C SER A 105 2.14 -16.62 1.79
N THR A 106 1.92 -15.92 2.90
CA THR A 106 2.60 -14.66 3.21
C THR A 106 4.10 -14.87 3.38
N LEU A 107 4.50 -15.89 4.15
CA LEU A 107 5.91 -16.25 4.31
C LEU A 107 6.54 -16.65 2.97
N CYS A 108 5.84 -17.45 2.16
CA CYS A 108 6.30 -17.84 0.83
C CYS A 108 6.51 -16.61 -0.07
N VAL A 109 5.55 -15.68 -0.14
CA VAL A 109 5.66 -14.45 -0.93
C VAL A 109 6.84 -13.59 -0.45
N MET A 110 7.02 -13.43 0.88
CA MET A 110 8.16 -12.69 1.43
C MET A 110 9.50 -13.36 1.08
N LEU A 111 9.61 -14.68 1.23
CA LEU A 111 10.82 -15.44 0.91
C LEU A 111 11.17 -15.37 -0.58
N VAL A 112 10.19 -15.57 -1.47
CA VAL A 112 10.39 -15.44 -2.92
C VAL A 112 10.85 -14.03 -3.27
N THR A 113 10.21 -12.99 -2.70
CA THR A 113 10.61 -11.60 -2.93
C THR A 113 12.04 -11.35 -2.46
N ALA A 114 12.41 -11.84 -1.27
CA ALA A 114 13.76 -11.72 -0.72
C ALA A 114 14.81 -12.42 -1.61
N ILE A 115 14.56 -13.66 -2.02
CA ILE A 115 15.47 -14.44 -2.89
C ILE A 115 15.63 -13.77 -4.25
N VAL A 116 14.54 -13.29 -4.86
CA VAL A 116 14.59 -12.60 -6.16
C VAL A 116 15.42 -11.32 -6.06
N VAL A 117 15.17 -10.50 -5.03
CA VAL A 117 15.92 -9.26 -4.81
C VAL A 117 17.40 -9.56 -4.55
N ASP A 118 17.72 -10.53 -3.69
CA ASP A 118 19.10 -10.94 -3.40
C ASP A 118 19.81 -11.46 -4.65
N TYR A 119 19.12 -12.26 -5.48
CA TYR A 119 19.67 -12.77 -6.73
C TYR A 119 20.05 -11.64 -7.69
N PHE A 120 19.14 -10.67 -7.90
CA PHE A 120 19.41 -9.51 -8.75
C PHE A 120 20.51 -8.62 -8.18
N TYR A 121 20.53 -8.38 -6.86
CA TYR A 121 21.55 -7.57 -6.21
C TYR A 121 22.94 -8.23 -6.31
N ARG A 122 23.02 -9.55 -6.13
CA ARG A 122 24.27 -10.31 -6.24
C ARG A 122 24.81 -10.37 -7.67
N ARG A 123 23.94 -10.34 -8.69
CA ARG A 123 24.34 -10.21 -10.11
C ARG A 123 24.87 -8.81 -10.42
N THR A 124 24.20 -7.77 -9.93
CA THR A 124 24.62 -6.38 -10.15
C THR A 124 25.91 -6.04 -9.39
N ASN A 125 26.10 -6.54 -8.16
CA ASN A 125 27.32 -6.30 -7.39
C ASN A 125 28.56 -7.02 -7.93
N ARG A 126 28.42 -8.02 -8.81
CA ARG A 126 29.55 -8.58 -9.57
C ARG A 126 29.99 -7.69 -10.74
N ALA A 127 29.19 -6.70 -11.13
CA ALA A 127 29.47 -5.79 -12.25
C ALA A 127 30.08 -4.44 -11.83
N LYS A 128 30.36 -4.22 -10.54
CA LYS A 128 31.18 -3.09 -10.06
C LYS A 128 32.41 -3.61 -9.32
N PRO A 129 33.56 -3.81 -9.99
CA PRO A 129 34.82 -3.87 -9.27
C PRO A 129 35.06 -2.48 -8.66
N HIS A 130 35.58 -2.47 -7.43
CA HIS A 130 36.01 -1.29 -6.69
C HIS A 130 36.53 -0.15 -7.59
N SER A 131 35.84 0.98 -7.60
CA SER A 131 36.47 2.27 -7.84
C SER A 131 35.85 3.28 -6.87
N PHE A 132 36.66 3.58 -5.85
CA PHE A 132 36.63 4.61 -4.81
C PHE A 132 35.52 5.66 -4.87
#